data_AF-A0A844GBE8-F1
#
_entry.id   AF-A0A844GBE8-F1
#
_cell.length_a   1.000
_cell.length_b   1.000
_cell.length_c   1.000
_cell.angle_alpha   90.00
_cell.angle_beta   90.00
_cell.angle_gamma   90.00
#
_symmetry.space_group_name_H-M   'P 1'
#
loop_
_entity.id
_entity.type
_entity.pdbx_description
1 polymer ?
#
loop_
_entity_poly.entity_id
_entity_poly.type
_entity_poly.pdbx_seq_one_letter_code
_entity_poly.pdbx_strand_id
1 'polypeptide(L)'
;MKKIIILIATFVLIIAAWNGRPIEKLATIEILHGRHVILFKKNCEYSAISLDNQNGESISELVFSEYPDSGPVFKENTYIDISKAMKYPLQRGHEYGLRLSTDCLGNNQIPVYRIKFHT
;
A
#
# COMPACT_ATOMS: atom_id res chain seq x y z
N MET A 1 32.60 32.57 2.43
CA MET A 1 31.83 32.00 1.30
C MET A 1 31.91 30.48 1.23
N LYS A 2 33.10 29.84 1.11
CA LYS A 2 33.24 28.36 1.03
C LYS A 2 32.56 27.59 2.19
N LYS A 3 32.66 28.07 3.43
CA LYS A 3 32.04 27.44 4.61
C LYS A 3 30.51 27.41 4.58
N ILE A 4 29.88 28.42 3.97
CA ILE A 4 28.41 28.52 3.87
C ILE A 4 27.88 27.55 2.82
N ILE A 5 28.60 27.42 1.70
CA ILE A 5 28.26 26.47 0.63
C ILE A 5 28.34 25.02 1.13
N ILE A 6 29.36 24.70 1.93
CA ILE A 6 29.51 23.37 2.55
C ILE A 6 28.32 23.08 3.47
N LEU A 7 27.95 24.04 4.33
CA LEU A 7 26.81 23.91 5.25
C LEU A 7 25.49 23.63 4.52
N ILE A 8 25.20 24.37 3.45
CA ILE A 8 24.01 24.18 2.62
C ILE A 8 24.04 22.80 1.94
N ALA A 9 25.18 22.37 1.40
CA ALA A 9 25.31 21.06 0.77
C ALA A 9 25.07 19.91 1.74
N THR A 10 25.61 19.97 2.96
CA THR A 10 25.32 18.98 4.03
C THR A 10 23.85 18.98 4.42
N PHE A 11 23.22 20.16 4.52
CA PHE A 11 21.81 20.26 4.88
C PHE A 11 20.89 19.64 3.81
N VAL A 12 21.19 19.88 2.52
CA VAL A 12 20.47 19.26 1.39
C VAL A 12 20.65 17.73 1.38
N LEU A 13 21.86 17.23 1.63
CA LEU A 13 22.12 15.79 1.71
C LEU A 13 21.35 15.10 2.84
N ILE A 14 21.22 15.74 4.01
CA ILE A 14 20.46 15.21 5.15
C ILE A 14 18.96 15.14 4.82
N ILE A 15 18.41 16.20 4.22
CA ILE A 15 16.99 16.22 3.81
C ILE A 15 16.72 15.17 2.73
N ALA A 16 17.62 15.02 1.75
CA ALA A 16 17.49 13.99 0.71
C ALA A 16 17.57 12.58 1.31
N ALA A 17 18.45 12.34 2.28
CA ALA A 17 18.56 11.05 2.95
C ALA A 17 17.34 10.72 3.83
N TRP A 18 16.66 11.72 4.39
CA TRP A 18 15.41 11.53 5.12
C TRP A 18 14.21 11.28 4.21
N ASN A 19 14.10 12.01 3.10
CA ASN A 19 13.02 11.83 2.12
C ASN A 19 13.20 10.60 1.22
N GLY A 20 14.41 10.05 1.13
CA GLY A 20 14.73 8.88 0.32
C GLY A 20 14.42 7.54 0.99
N ARG A 21 13.93 7.52 2.23
CA ARG A 21 13.54 6.25 2.87
C ARG A 21 12.26 5.75 2.19
N PRO A 22 12.29 4.55 1.57
CA PRO A 22 11.09 4.00 0.96
C PRO A 22 10.02 3.84 2.04
N ILE A 23 8.81 4.33 1.75
CA ILE A 23 7.65 4.08 2.61
C ILE A 23 7.50 2.56 2.70
N GLU A 24 7.63 2.04 3.92
CA GLU A 24 7.44 0.62 4.18
C GLU A 24 6.04 0.22 3.73
N LYS A 25 5.94 -0.81 2.90
CA LYS A 25 4.64 -1.27 2.38
C LYS A 25 3.85 -1.89 3.53
N LEU A 26 2.67 -1.34 3.84
CA LEU A 26 1.80 -1.85 4.91
C LEU A 26 1.10 -3.16 4.54
N ALA A 27 0.87 -3.37 3.25
CA ALA A 27 0.39 -4.64 2.71
C ALA A 27 0.93 -4.87 1.29
N THR A 28 0.89 -6.12 0.84
CA THR A 28 1.23 -6.53 -0.53
C THR A 28 0.23 -7.58 -1.01
N ILE A 29 0.16 -7.79 -2.32
CA ILE A 29 -0.58 -8.93 -2.90
C ILE A 29 0.43 -9.98 -3.33
N GLU A 30 0.18 -11.21 -2.91
CA GLU A 30 0.98 -12.40 -3.24
C GLU A 30 0.08 -13.48 -3.83
N ILE A 31 0.70 -14.46 -4.51
CA ILE A 31 0.02 -15.65 -5.00
C ILE A 31 0.42 -16.81 -4.10
N LEU A 32 -0.52 -17.30 -3.28
CA LEU A 32 -0.32 -18.47 -2.41
C LEU A 32 -1.22 -19.60 -2.86
N HIS A 33 -0.62 -20.75 -3.20
CA HIS A 33 -1.35 -21.95 -3.66
C HIS A 33 -2.36 -21.65 -4.79
N GLY A 34 -1.97 -20.79 -5.74
CA GLY A 34 -2.82 -20.38 -6.87
C GLY A 34 -3.91 -19.36 -6.53
N ARG A 35 -3.91 -18.79 -5.33
CA ARG A 35 -4.87 -17.77 -4.90
C ARG A 35 -4.20 -16.43 -4.67
N HIS A 36 -4.89 -15.36 -5.04
CA HIS A 36 -4.43 -14.01 -4.74
C HIS A 36 -4.77 -13.69 -3.29
N VAL A 37 -3.76 -13.35 -2.51
CA VAL A 37 -3.91 -13.03 -1.11
C VAL A 37 -3.32 -11.65 -0.82
N ILE A 38 -3.95 -10.90 0.08
CA ILE A 38 -3.32 -9.75 0.71
C ILE A 38 -2.51 -10.24 1.90
N LEU A 39 -1.23 -9.88 1.95
CA LEU A 39 -0.35 -10.07 3.09
C LEU A 39 -0.15 -8.74 3.81
N PHE A 40 -0.57 -8.69 5.07
CA PHE A 40 -0.35 -7.54 5.94
C PHE A 40 1.05 -7.57 6.54
N LYS A 41 1.79 -6.47 6.39
CA LYS A 41 3.19 -6.33 6.84
C LYS A 41 3.30 -5.57 8.16
N LYS A 42 2.19 -5.07 8.70
CA LYS A 42 2.18 -4.34 9.96
C LYS A 42 0.83 -4.51 10.67
N ASN A 43 0.90 -4.54 12.00
CA ASN A 43 -0.27 -4.51 12.88
C ASN A 43 -0.95 -3.14 12.77
N CYS A 44 -2.08 -3.06 12.07
CA CYS A 44 -2.83 -1.82 11.88
C CYS A 44 -4.32 -2.09 11.84
N GLU A 45 -5.11 -1.07 12.15
CA GLU A 45 -6.53 -1.02 11.81
C GLU A 45 -6.67 -0.60 10.35
N TYR A 46 -7.44 -1.35 9.57
CA TYR A 46 -7.69 -1.06 8.16
C TYR A 46 -9.18 -0.75 7.98
N SER A 47 -9.51 0.53 7.84
CA SER A 47 -10.88 0.98 7.59
C SER A 47 -11.36 0.61 6.20
N ALA A 48 -10.47 0.66 5.19
CA ALA A 48 -10.78 0.28 3.83
C ALA A 48 -9.58 -0.29 3.06
N ILE A 49 -9.85 -1.30 2.22
CA ILE A 49 -8.88 -1.86 1.28
C ILE A 49 -9.53 -1.96 -0.09
N SER A 50 -8.92 -1.33 -1.09
CA SER A 50 -9.39 -1.40 -2.47
C SER A 50 -8.29 -1.75 -3.47
N LEU A 51 -8.70 -2.40 -4.54
CA LEU A 51 -7.88 -2.64 -5.72
C LEU A 51 -8.46 -1.87 -6.89
N ASP A 52 -7.59 -1.15 -7.59
CA ASP A 52 -7.93 -0.45 -8.81
C ASP A 52 -7.13 -1.02 -9.98
N ASN A 53 -7.71 -1.00 -11.17
CA ASN A 53 -6.98 -1.30 -12.40
C ASN A 53 -6.11 -0.09 -12.84
N GLN A 54 -5.39 -0.28 -13.95
CA GLN A 54 -4.58 0.76 -14.59
C GLN A 54 -5.34 2.04 -14.98
N ASN A 55 -6.67 1.97 -15.14
CA ASN A 55 -7.54 3.11 -15.43
C ASN A 55 -8.07 3.80 -14.17
N GLY A 56 -7.71 3.31 -12.98
CA GLY A 56 -8.20 3.82 -11.69
C GLY A 56 -9.63 3.36 -11.34
N GLU A 57 -10.19 2.40 -12.06
CA GLU A 57 -11.49 1.81 -11.75
C GLU A 57 -11.33 0.75 -10.66
N SER A 58 -12.19 0.79 -9.65
CA SER A 58 -12.16 -0.18 -8.55
C SER A 58 -12.70 -1.56 -8.97
N ILE A 59 -11.84 -2.56 -8.78
CA ILE A 59 -12.03 -3.96 -9.21
C ILE A 59 -12.29 -4.91 -8.04
N SER A 60 -12.18 -4.41 -6.82
CA SER A 60 -12.59 -5.10 -5.60
C SER A 60 -13.97 -4.61 -5.17
N GLU A 61 -14.86 -5.53 -4.84
CA GLU A 61 -15.95 -5.28 -3.91
C GLU A 61 -15.30 -5.11 -2.53
N LEU A 62 -15.24 -3.86 -2.07
CA LEU A 62 -14.68 -3.37 -0.81
C LEU A 62 -14.42 -4.45 0.26
N VAL A 63 -13.15 -4.59 0.63
CA VAL A 63 -12.78 -5.31 1.85
C VAL A 63 -12.66 -4.26 2.95
N PHE A 64 -13.80 -4.09 3.65
CA PHE A 64 -14.10 -3.24 4.80
C PHE A 64 -14.45 -1.77 4.51
N SER A 65 -15.63 -1.38 5.04
CA SER A 65 -16.27 -0.07 5.28
C SER A 65 -15.93 1.16 4.41
N GLU A 66 -16.95 1.80 3.83
CA GLU A 66 -16.89 3.18 3.29
C GLU A 66 -16.77 4.27 4.39
N TYR A 67 -16.92 3.89 5.67
CA TYR A 67 -16.86 4.84 6.79
C TYR A 67 -15.44 4.92 7.36
N PRO A 68 -14.86 6.13 7.49
CA PRO A 68 -13.65 6.32 8.27
C PRO A 68 -13.92 5.93 9.73
N ASP A 69 -12.89 5.39 10.41
CA ASP A 69 -12.80 5.25 11.87
C ASP A 69 -13.41 3.98 12.53
N SER A 70 -13.71 2.92 11.78
CA SER A 70 -13.88 1.58 12.38
C SER A 70 -13.63 0.43 11.39
N GLY A 71 -12.42 -0.13 11.42
CA GLY A 71 -11.99 -1.27 10.62
C GLY A 71 -11.55 -2.47 11.46
N PRO A 72 -11.40 -3.67 10.88
CA PRO A 72 -10.72 -4.76 11.54
C PRO A 72 -9.23 -4.46 11.72
N VAL A 73 -8.68 -4.90 12.85
CA VAL A 73 -7.23 -4.91 13.09
C VAL A 73 -6.63 -6.18 12.48
N PHE A 74 -5.78 -6.00 11.47
CA PHE A 74 -5.01 -7.10 10.89
C PHE A 74 -3.61 -7.15 11.49
N LYS A 75 -3.20 -8.35 11.93
CA LYS A 75 -1.86 -8.58 12.43
C LYS A 75 -0.87 -8.72 11.29
N GLU A 76 0.39 -8.36 11.54
CA GLU A 76 1.51 -8.67 10.68
C GLU A 76 1.54 -10.17 10.36
N ASN A 77 1.87 -10.51 9.12
CA ASN A 77 1.88 -11.86 8.55
C ASN A 77 0.51 -12.54 8.48
N THR A 78 -0.58 -11.76 8.56
CA THR A 78 -1.94 -12.25 8.25
C THR A 78 -2.14 -12.27 6.73
N TYR A 79 -2.80 -13.33 6.25
CA TYR A 79 -3.18 -13.49 4.85
C TYR A 79 -4.69 -13.50 4.69
N ILE A 80 -5.20 -12.75 3.72
CA ILE A 80 -6.62 -12.79 3.33
C ILE A 80 -6.73 -13.15 1.86
N ASP A 81 -7.46 -14.21 1.57
CA ASP A 81 -7.86 -14.58 0.22
C ASP A 81 -8.84 -13.54 -0.32
N ILE A 82 -8.44 -12.86 -1.39
CA ILE A 82 -9.25 -11.82 -2.04
C ILE A 82 -9.90 -12.31 -3.32
N SER A 83 -9.70 -13.57 -3.72
CA SER A 83 -10.24 -14.10 -4.98
C SER A 83 -11.76 -13.97 -5.10
N LYS A 84 -12.48 -14.00 -3.98
CA LYS A 84 -13.95 -13.81 -3.96
C LYS A 84 -14.40 -12.36 -3.87
N ALA A 85 -13.52 -11.45 -3.45
CA ALA A 85 -13.82 -10.03 -3.30
C ALA A 85 -13.53 -9.25 -4.59
N MET A 86 -13.02 -9.89 -5.64
CA MET A 86 -12.72 -9.23 -6.91
C MET A 86 -13.85 -9.42 -7.91
N LYS A 87 -14.26 -8.33 -8.56
CA LYS A 87 -15.24 -8.34 -9.67
C LYS A 87 -14.76 -9.16 -10.85
N TYR A 88 -13.44 -9.20 -11.07
CA TYR A 88 -12.80 -9.98 -12.11
C TYR A 88 -11.40 -10.46 -11.67
N PRO A 89 -10.90 -11.57 -12.26
CA PRO A 89 -9.57 -12.09 -11.91
C PRO A 89 -8.46 -11.10 -12.24
N LEU A 90 -7.41 -11.09 -11.42
CA LEU A 90 -6.19 -10.36 -11.71
C LEU A 90 -5.48 -11.03 -12.90
N GLN A 91 -5.04 -10.21 -13.84
CA GLN A 91 -4.41 -10.64 -15.08
C GLN A 91 -2.91 -10.38 -15.03
N ARG A 92 -2.15 -11.32 -15.59
CA ARG A 92 -0.69 -11.18 -15.71
C ARG A 92 -0.34 -9.97 -16.59
N GLY A 93 0.76 -9.30 -16.27
CA GLY A 93 1.24 -8.15 -17.03
C GLY A 93 0.48 -6.84 -16.82
N HIS A 94 -0.65 -6.87 -16.11
CA HIS A 94 -1.42 -5.69 -15.75
C HIS A 94 -0.92 -5.09 -14.44
N GLU A 95 -0.98 -3.76 -14.36
CA GLU A 95 -0.69 -3.02 -13.15
C GLU A 95 -1.99 -2.72 -12.38
N TYR A 96 -1.91 -2.92 -11.07
CA TYR A 96 -3.00 -2.71 -10.14
C TYR A 96 -2.56 -1.75 -9.03
N GLY A 97 -3.46 -0.88 -8.60
CA GLY A 97 -3.26 -0.03 -7.43
C GLY A 97 -3.91 -0.66 -6.20
N LEU A 98 -3.12 -1.00 -5.19
CA LEU A 98 -3.63 -1.36 -3.86
C LEU A 98 -3.71 -0.10 -3.01
N ARG A 99 -4.93 0.30 -2.63
CA ARG A 99 -5.19 1.40 -1.70
C ARG A 99 -5.54 0.87 -0.33
N LEU A 100 -4.98 1.51 0.70
CA LEU A 100 -5.20 1.14 2.09
C LEU A 100 -5.61 2.38 2.89
N SER A 101 -6.78 2.39 3.49
CA SER A 101 -7.12 3.36 4.53
C SER A 101 -6.83 2.71 5.88
N THR A 102 -5.96 3.32 6.68
CA THR A 102 -5.41 2.70 7.90
C THR A 102 -4.91 3.73 8.91
N ASP A 103 -5.00 3.38 10.20
CA ASP A 103 -4.53 4.18 11.34
C ASP A 103 -3.00 4.27 11.43
N CYS A 104 -2.29 3.36 10.78
CA CYS A 104 -0.82 3.30 10.77
C CYS A 104 -0.16 4.46 10.03
N LEU A 105 -0.94 5.27 9.31
CA LEU A 105 -0.48 6.43 8.58
C LEU A 105 -1.04 7.69 9.21
N GLY A 106 -0.15 8.58 9.64
CA GLY A 106 -0.56 9.90 10.11
C GLY A 106 -1.25 10.72 9.01
N ASN A 107 -2.06 11.69 9.42
CA ASN A 107 -2.70 12.70 8.55
C ASN A 107 -3.62 12.13 7.45
N ASN A 108 -4.37 11.05 7.72
CA ASN A 108 -5.36 10.48 6.79
C ASN A 108 -4.77 10.12 5.41
N GLN A 109 -3.48 9.76 5.35
CA GLN A 109 -2.85 9.36 4.10
C GLN A 109 -3.41 8.02 3.64
N ILE A 110 -3.77 7.94 2.35
CA ILE A 110 -4.19 6.71 1.68
C ILE A 110 -3.09 6.37 0.67
N PRO A 111 -2.13 5.48 1.00
CA PRO A 111 -1.07 5.11 0.09
C PRO A 111 -1.66 4.29 -1.05
N VAL A 112 -1.08 4.44 -2.23
CA VAL A 112 -1.40 3.63 -3.40
C VAL A 112 -0.15 2.85 -3.77
N TYR A 113 -0.14 1.55 -3.51
CA TYR A 113 0.95 0.68 -3.91
C TYR A 113 0.67 0.08 -5.29
N ARG A 114 1.55 0.36 -6.25
CA ARG A 114 1.47 -0.24 -7.59
C ARG A 114 2.03 -1.66 -7.56
N ILE A 115 1.24 -2.60 -8.08
CA ILE A 115 1.53 -4.03 -8.08
C ILE A 115 1.41 -4.53 -9.51
N LYS A 116 2.42 -5.26 -9.98
CA LYS A 116 2.43 -5.90 -11.28
C LYS A 116 2.81 -7.37 -11.12
N PHE A 117 1.95 -8.27 -11.59
CA PHE A 117 2.19 -9.71 -11.49
C PHE A 117 3.03 -10.18 -12.70
N HIS A 118 4.20 -10.77 -12.41
CA HIS A 118 5.18 -11.16 -13.42
C HIS A 118 5.24 -12.68 -13.71
N THR A 119 4.53 -13.51 -12.95
CA THR A 119 4.58 -14.98 -13.03
C THR A 119 3.20 -15.60 -13.13
#